data_AF-A0AAU3D2Y1-F1
#
_entry.id   AF-A0AAU3D2Y1-F1
#
_cell.length_a   1.000
_cell.length_b   1.000
_cell.length_c   1.000
_cell.angle_alpha   90.00
_cell.angle_beta   90.00
_cell.angle_gamma   90.00
#
_symmetry.space_group_name_H-M   'P 1'
#
loop_
_entity.id
_entity.type
_entity.pdbx_description
1 polymer ?
#
loop_
_entity_poly.entity_id
_entity_poly.type
_entity_poly.pdbx_seq_one_letter_code
_entity_poly.pdbx_strand_id
1 'polypeptide(L)'
;MNLTQLNGGYVDPGFRLDLDGNARFVHEGYDVDVHVRRATVDDVLYCDTLNLHRYDVVITGTVRLEGVEVGEASAGANERDGYMMRAALEEVLRDVVADVRRTVKALVERVEKIDRKHQATLAQS
;
A
#
# COMPACT_ATOMS: atom_id res chain seq x y z
N MET A 1 15.71 6.65 4.40
CA MET A 1 14.51 6.78 3.56
C MET A 1 13.93 8.16 3.81
N ASN A 2 13.91 9.05 2.81
CA ASN A 2 13.31 10.39 2.95
C ASN A 2 11.85 10.30 2.50
N LEU A 3 10.92 10.39 3.45
CA LEU A 3 9.48 10.44 3.19
C LEU A 3 9.08 11.90 3.03
N THR A 4 8.46 12.25 1.91
CA THR A 4 7.91 13.59 1.69
C THR A 4 6.40 13.46 1.63
N GLN A 5 5.71 14.06 2.59
CA GLN A 5 4.26 14.19 2.55
C GLN A 5 3.90 15.30 1.56
N LEU A 6 3.00 15.03 0.62
CA LEU A 6 2.72 15.96 -0.48
C LEU A 6 2.05 17.28 -0.03
N ASN A 7 1.50 17.33 1.19
CA ASN A 7 0.79 18.50 1.74
C ASN A 7 1.38 19.04 3.05
N GLY A 8 2.56 18.58 3.48
CA GLY A 8 3.20 19.03 4.71
C GLY A 8 4.70 18.75 4.62
N GLY A 9 5.54 19.77 4.80
CA GLY A 9 6.99 19.68 4.64
C GLY A 9 7.68 18.63 5.52
N TYR A 10 9.02 18.58 5.43
CA TYR A 10 9.92 17.66 6.14
C TYR A 10 9.33 17.07 7.43
N VAL A 11 9.07 15.77 7.44
CA VAL A 11 8.40 15.11 8.57
C VAL A 11 9.40 14.93 9.72
N ASP A 12 9.28 15.81 10.71
CA ASP A 12 10.02 15.88 11.98
C ASP A 12 9.63 14.70 12.92
N PRO A 13 10.39 14.37 13.99
CA PRO A 13 10.11 13.27 14.90
C PRO A 13 8.93 13.60 15.81
N GLY A 14 7.74 13.36 15.27
CA GLY A 14 6.44 13.56 15.91
C GLY A 14 5.28 13.17 15.00
N PHE A 15 5.58 12.48 13.89
CA PHE A 15 4.61 12.05 12.89
C PHE A 15 3.47 11.27 13.55
N ARG A 16 2.29 11.89 13.58
CA ARG A 16 1.04 11.28 13.99
C ARG A 16 0.15 11.27 12.76
N LEU A 17 -0.05 10.08 12.19
CA LEU A 17 -1.27 9.85 11.42
C LEU A 17 -2.40 9.95 12.42
N ASP A 18 -3.27 10.95 12.25
CA ASP A 18 -4.50 10.99 13.02
C ASP A 18 -5.29 9.71 12.77
N LEU A 19 -6.01 9.24 13.79
CA LEU A 19 -6.95 8.13 13.64
C LEU A 19 -7.99 8.48 12.58
N ASP A 20 -8.29 7.53 11.71
CA ASP A 20 -9.16 7.71 10.55
C ASP A 20 -8.62 8.76 9.55
N GLY A 21 -7.32 9.06 9.65
CA GLY A 21 -6.60 10.02 8.85
C GLY A 21 -6.14 9.45 7.50
N ASN A 22 -6.01 10.35 6.54
CA ASN A 22 -5.43 10.09 5.23
C ASN A 22 -4.16 10.90 5.06
N ALA A 23 -3.13 10.28 4.50
CA ALA A 23 -1.90 10.95 4.10
C ALA A 23 -1.47 10.46 2.72
N ARG A 24 -0.66 11.27 2.03
CA ARG A 24 -0.11 10.90 0.72
C ARG A 24 1.40 11.03 0.75
N PHE A 25 2.07 9.98 0.30
CA PHE A 25 3.53 9.87 0.29
C PHE A 25 4.02 9.61 -1.12
N VAL A 26 5.20 10.13 -1.44
CA VAL A 26 5.95 9.69 -2.62
C VAL A 26 6.94 8.61 -2.20
N HIS A 27 6.80 7.40 -2.74
CA HIS A 27 7.72 6.30 -2.49
C HIS A 27 8.12 5.62 -3.80
N GLU A 28 9.44 5.58 -4.07
CA GLU A 28 10.02 5.03 -5.31
C GLU A 28 9.39 5.56 -6.61
N GLY A 29 8.92 6.82 -6.59
CA GLY A 29 8.27 7.48 -7.73
C GLY A 29 6.76 7.23 -7.84
N TYR A 30 6.17 6.45 -6.93
CA TYR A 30 4.73 6.25 -6.84
C TYR A 30 4.12 7.14 -5.77
N ASP A 31 2.96 7.68 -6.09
CA ASP A 31 2.09 8.31 -5.11
C ASP A 31 1.31 7.23 -4.36
N VAL A 32 1.59 7.10 -3.06
CA VAL A 32 0.92 6.17 -2.16
C VAL A 32 -0.06 6.94 -1.29
N ASP A 33 -1.35 6.65 -1.45
CA ASP A 33 -2.39 7.07 -0.53
C ASP A 33 -2.38 6.13 0.67
N VAL A 34 -2.11 6.67 1.85
CA VAL A 34 -2.08 5.93 3.11
C VAL A 34 -3.28 6.32 3.95
N HIS A 35 -4.03 5.31 4.39
CA HIS A 35 -5.17 5.44 5.28
C HIS A 35 -4.87 4.70 6.59
N VAL A 36 -5.22 5.30 7.72
CA VAL A 36 -5.16 4.65 9.03
C VAL A 36 -6.56 4.56 9.59
N ARG A 37 -6.97 3.38 10.06
CA ARG A 37 -8.26 3.17 10.73
C ARG A 37 -8.10 2.25 11.93
N ARG A 38 -9.09 2.25 12.83
CA ARG A 38 -9.14 1.23 13.89
C ARG A 38 -9.23 -0.17 13.30
N ALA A 39 -8.50 -1.10 13.90
CA ALA A 39 -8.61 -2.50 13.58
C ALA A 39 -9.98 -3.04 14.02
N THR A 40 -10.56 -3.88 13.19
CA THR A 40 -11.81 -4.60 13.42
C THR A 40 -11.54 -6.09 13.54
N VAL A 41 -12.52 -6.88 13.97
CA VAL A 41 -12.39 -8.34 14.11
C VAL A 41 -12.00 -9.04 12.81
N ASP A 42 -12.25 -8.42 11.66
CA ASP A 42 -11.86 -8.97 10.36
C ASP A 42 -10.37 -8.75 10.05
N ASP A 43 -9.68 -7.91 10.82
CA ASP A 43 -8.27 -7.52 10.62
C ASP A 43 -7.28 -8.32 11.48
N VAL A 44 -7.73 -9.38 12.14
CA VAL A 44 -6.88 -10.23 13.00
C VAL A 44 -5.69 -10.82 12.24
N LEU A 45 -5.76 -10.89 10.90
CA LEU A 45 -4.65 -11.35 10.07
C LEU A 45 -3.48 -10.34 9.99
N TYR A 46 -3.74 -9.07 10.30
CA TYR A 46 -2.76 -7.98 10.27
C TYR A 46 -2.26 -7.60 11.66
N CYS A 47 -3.00 -7.95 12.71
CA CYS A 47 -2.64 -7.70 14.10
C CYS A 47 -2.15 -9.00 14.74
N ASP A 48 -0.92 -9.01 15.26
CA ASP A 48 -0.25 -10.17 15.88
C ASP A 48 -0.93 -10.71 17.16
N THR A 49 -2.13 -10.22 17.49
CA THR A 49 -2.87 -10.51 18.71
C THR A 49 -4.24 -11.11 18.39
N LEU A 50 -4.50 -12.31 18.93
CA LEU A 50 -5.85 -12.92 18.95
C LEU A 50 -6.88 -12.06 19.71
N ASN A 51 -6.42 -11.04 20.43
CA ASN A 51 -7.23 -10.06 21.14
C ASN A 51 -6.85 -8.67 20.64
N LEU A 52 -7.68 -8.11 19.75
CA LEU A 52 -7.55 -6.73 19.31
C LEU A 52 -7.65 -5.80 20.51
N HIS A 53 -6.60 -5.03 20.73
CA HIS A 53 -6.61 -3.96 21.70
C HIS A 53 -7.35 -2.76 21.10
N ARG A 54 -8.01 -1.95 21.95
CA ARG A 54 -8.72 -0.72 21.52
C ARG A 54 -7.85 0.33 20.82
N TYR A 55 -6.54 0.11 20.78
CA TYR A 55 -5.53 0.99 20.21
C TYR A 55 -4.89 0.38 18.96
N ASP A 56 -5.30 -0.82 18.58
CA ASP A 56 -4.82 -1.46 17.38
C ASP A 56 -5.46 -0.78 16.17
N VAL A 57 -4.63 -0.51 15.19
CA VAL A 57 -4.98 0.17 13.95
C VAL A 57 -4.44 -0.62 12.78
N VAL A 58 -5.08 -0.46 11.63
CA VAL A 58 -4.57 -0.94 10.35
C VAL A 58 -4.16 0.28 9.54
N ILE A 59 -2.93 0.23 9.03
CA ILE A 59 -2.43 1.15 8.03
C ILE A 59 -2.58 0.47 6.68
N THR A 60 -3.26 1.11 5.74
CA THR A 60 -3.43 0.62 4.36
C THR A 60 -2.81 1.63 3.41
N GLY A 61 -1.98 1.15 2.49
CA GLY A 61 -1.38 1.93 1.41
C GLY A 61 -1.92 1.49 0.08
N THR A 62 -2.29 2.44 -0.76
CA THR A 62 -2.82 2.20 -2.10
C THR A 62 -2.08 3.02 -3.14
N VAL A 63 -1.75 2.42 -4.27
CA VAL A 63 -1.25 3.13 -5.45
C VAL A 63 -2.28 3.04 -6.57
N ARG A 64 -2.65 4.20 -7.13
CA ARG A 64 -3.52 4.30 -8.29
C ARG A 64 -2.78 4.92 -9.47
N LEU A 65 -2.88 4.29 -10.63
CA LEU A 65 -2.39 4.80 -11.91
C LEU A 65 -3.60 5.03 -12.82
N GLU A 66 -3.79 6.26 -13.29
CA GLU A 66 -4.93 6.64 -14.16
C GLU A 66 -6.29 6.23 -13.57
N GLY A 67 -6.45 6.36 -12.26
CA GLY A 67 -7.68 5.98 -11.53
C GLY A 67 -7.87 4.48 -11.30
N VAL A 68 -6.95 3.63 -11.76
CA VAL A 68 -6.96 2.19 -11.53
C VAL A 68 -6.04 1.85 -10.36
N GLU A 69 -6.56 1.09 -9.40
CA GLU A 69 -5.77 0.53 -8.32
C GLU A 69 -4.82 -0.55 -8.85
N VAL A 70 -3.52 -0.34 -8.63
CA VAL A 70 -2.47 -1.22 -9.15
C VAL A 70 -1.62 -1.86 -8.06
N GLY A 71 -1.77 -1.40 -6.81
CA GLY A 71 -1.16 -2.04 -5.66
C GLY A 71 -1.84 -1.65 -4.37
N GLU A 72 -1.93 -2.60 -3.46
CA GLU A 72 -2.46 -2.42 -2.11
C GLU A 72 -1.60 -3.21 -1.11
N ALA A 73 -1.34 -2.62 0.05
CA ALA A 73 -0.74 -3.32 1.18
C ALA A 73 -1.32 -2.82 2.49
N SER A 74 -1.44 -3.72 3.47
CA SER A 74 -1.92 -3.37 4.82
C SER A 74 -1.03 -4.00 5.89
N ALA A 75 -0.81 -3.27 6.97
CA ALA A 75 -0.08 -3.73 8.15
C ALA A 75 -0.76 -3.26 9.43
N GLY A 76 -0.73 -4.09 10.48
CA GLY A 76 -1.24 -3.74 11.80
C GLY A 76 -0.23 -2.95 12.62
N ALA A 77 -0.71 -2.02 13.44
CA ALA A 77 0.09 -1.27 14.38
C ALA A 77 -0.70 -0.96 15.66
N ASN A 78 -0.02 -0.38 16.65
CA ASN A 78 -0.66 0.17 17.84
C ASN A 78 -0.49 1.70 17.85
N GLU A 79 -1.58 2.46 17.90
CA GLU A 79 -1.56 3.93 17.82
C GLU A 79 -0.74 4.58 18.96
N ARG A 80 -0.59 3.89 20.10
CA ARG A 80 0.12 4.37 21.27
C ARG A 80 1.61 4.07 21.21
N ASP A 81 2.02 3.21 20.29
CA ASP A 81 3.40 2.83 20.07
C ASP A 81 3.91 3.45 18.75
N GLY A 82 4.64 4.55 18.88
CA GLY A 82 5.23 5.25 17.73
C GLY A 82 6.23 4.41 16.94
N TYR A 83 6.89 3.42 17.58
CA TYR A 83 7.78 2.50 16.88
C TYR A 83 6.99 1.53 16.00
N MET A 84 5.90 0.95 16.52
CA MET A 84 5.02 0.08 15.74
C MET A 84 4.36 0.85 14.58
N MET A 85 3.86 2.07 14.82
CA MET A 85 3.28 2.92 13.77
C MET A 85 4.28 3.18 12.63
N ARG A 86 5.54 3.47 12.99
CA ARG A 86 6.60 3.69 12.00
C ARG A 86 6.93 2.41 11.23
N ALA A 87 7.11 1.29 11.93
CA ALA A 87 7.43 0.01 11.31
C ALA A 87 6.34 -0.42 10.32
N ALA A 88 5.07 -0.33 10.72
CA ALA A 88 3.93 -0.64 9.86
C ALA A 88 3.85 0.29 8.64
N LEU A 89 4.11 1.59 8.79
CA LEU A 89 4.16 2.50 7.64
C LEU A 89 5.31 2.14 6.68
N GLU A 90 6.50 1.87 7.19
CA GLU A 90 7.65 1.46 6.38
C GLU A 90 7.35 0.14 5.64
N GLU A 91 6.68 -0.80 6.29
CA GLU A 91 6.19 -2.04 5.70
C GLU A 91 5.17 -1.80 4.58
N VAL A 92 4.11 -1.04 4.85
CA VAL A 92 3.08 -0.69 3.87
C VAL A 92 3.68 -0.03 2.63
N LEU A 93 4.58 0.94 2.80
CA LEU A 93 5.21 1.63 1.67
C LEU A 93 6.07 0.67 0.83
N ARG A 94 6.84 -0.20 1.47
CA ARG A 94 7.66 -1.22 0.79
C ARG A 94 6.78 -2.21 0.02
N ASP A 95 5.74 -2.72 0.67
CA ASP A 95 4.94 -3.82 0.14
C ASP A 95 3.94 -3.36 -0.92
N VAL A 96 3.40 -2.13 -0.83
CA VAL A 96 2.53 -1.60 -1.89
C VAL A 96 3.29 -1.44 -3.20
N VAL A 97 4.55 -0.97 -3.17
CA VAL A 97 5.38 -0.85 -4.39
C VAL A 97 5.79 -2.22 -4.91
N ALA A 98 6.07 -3.18 -4.02
CA ALA A 98 6.29 -4.57 -4.44
C ALA A 98 5.04 -5.14 -5.14
N ASP A 99 3.84 -4.83 -4.65
CA ASP A 99 2.59 -5.26 -5.26
C ASP A 99 2.36 -4.61 -6.63
N VAL A 100 2.61 -3.31 -6.76
CA VAL A 100 2.59 -2.60 -8.06
C VAL A 100 3.47 -3.32 -9.09
N ARG A 101 4.71 -3.68 -8.71
CA ARG A 101 5.62 -4.41 -9.61
C ARG A 101 5.05 -5.77 -10.03
N ARG A 102 4.39 -6.50 -9.12
CA ARG A 102 3.74 -7.78 -9.44
C ARG A 102 2.58 -7.59 -10.42
N THR A 103 1.71 -6.61 -10.15
CA THR A 103 0.56 -6.29 -11.00
C THR A 103 1.00 -5.90 -12.41
N VAL A 104 1.98 -4.99 -12.52
CA VAL A 104 2.52 -4.55 -13.82
C VAL A 104 3.13 -5.73 -14.57
N LYS A 105 3.93 -6.58 -13.92
CA LYS A 105 4.50 -7.77 -14.54
C LYS A 105 3.42 -8.71 -15.09
N ALA A 106 2.38 -8.99 -14.30
CA ALA A 106 1.27 -9.85 -14.72
C ALA A 106 0.49 -9.27 -15.91
N LEU A 107 0.31 -7.94 -15.94
CA LEU A 107 -0.33 -7.26 -17.07
C LEU A 107 0.50 -7.36 -18.34
N VAL A 108 1.82 -7.14 -18.26
CA VAL A 108 2.74 -7.30 -19.40
C VAL A 108 2.67 -8.71 -19.97
N GLU A 109 2.78 -9.73 -19.11
CA GLU A 109 2.69 -11.15 -19.53
C GLU A 109 1.35 -11.48 -20.22
N ARG A 110 0.25 -10.90 -19.73
CA ARG A 110 -1.08 -11.06 -20.34
C ARG A 110 -1.16 -10.40 -21.72
N VAL A 111 -0.63 -9.18 -21.87
CA VAL A 111 -0.58 -8.48 -23.16
C VAL A 111 0.23 -9.27 -24.18
N GLU A 112 1.42 -9.75 -23.82
CA GLU A 112 2.26 -10.59 -24.69
C GLU A 112 1.54 -11.88 -25.11
N LYS A 113 0.81 -12.52 -24.18
CA LYS A 113 0.03 -13.71 -24.49
C LYS A 113 -1.09 -13.43 -25.49
N ILE A 114 -1.77 -12.29 -25.35
CA ILE A 114 -2.82 -11.86 -26.28
C ILE A 114 -2.24 -11.58 -27.66
N ASP A 115 -1.11 -10.86 -27.74
CA ASP A 115 -0.44 -10.54 -29.01
C ASP A 115 -0.02 -11.82 -29.75
N ARG A 116 0.64 -12.76 -29.06
CA ARG A 116 0.99 -14.07 -29.64
C ARG A 116 -0.22 -14.82 -30.19
N LYS A 117 -1.36 -14.80 -29.48
CA LYS A 117 -2.60 -15.45 -29.94
C LYS A 117 -3.17 -14.75 -31.18
N HIS A 118 -3.12 -13.43 -31.22
CA HIS A 118 -3.60 -12.65 -32.35
C HIS A 118 -2.77 -12.93 -33.61
N GLN A 119 -1.44 -12.89 -33.50
CA GLN A 119 -0.53 -13.22 -34.59
C GLN A 119 -0.73 -14.65 -35.12
N ALA A 120 -0.91 -15.63 -34.24
CA ALA A 120 -1.19 -17.01 -34.64
C ALA A 120 -2.52 -17.17 -35.39
N THR A 121 -3.52 -16.34 -35.06
CA THR A 121 -4.83 -16.33 -35.73
C THR A 121 -4.74 -15.70 -37.13
N LEU A 122 -3.99 -14.60 -37.25
CA LEU A 122 -3.74 -13.94 -38.53
C LEU A 122 -2.92 -14.81 -39.50
N ALA A 123 -1.98 -15.61 -38.98
CA ALA A 123 -1.18 -16.52 -39.81
C ALA A 123 -1.96 -17.74 -40.35
N GLN A 124 -3.18 -17.98 -39.86
CA GLN A 124 -4.06 -19.08 -40.28
C GLN A 124 -5.21 -18.61 -41.19
N SER A 125 -5.30 -17.30 -41.45
CA SER A 125 -6.29 -16.66 -42.34
C SER A 125 -5.66 -16.33 -43.69
#